data_AF-A0A4Q3UQG7-F1
#
_entry.id   AF-A0A4Q3UQG7-F1
#
_cell.length_a   1.000
_cell.length_b   1.000
_cell.length_c   1.000
_cell.angle_alpha   90.00
_cell.angle_beta   90.00
_cell.angle_gamma   90.00
#
_symmetry.space_group_name_H-M   'P 1'
#
loop_
_entity.id
_entity.type
_entity.pdbx_description
1 polymer ?
#
loop_
_entity_poly.entity_id
_entity_poly.type
_entity_poly.pdbx_seq_one_letter_code
_entity_poly.pdbx_strand_id
1 'polypeptide(L)'
;MSNAIHQRKSDFPNLVRTNAEGKDVLSFQLFKYARKHHRKSTIYLPNFSTAKILGNASGGGPNLATLISTYASERKKFRAEPGAHPVIVVVDNDDGSKQVFSVLNNLLKSKPSRDDPFVHAFGNLYVVPVPRLGREQASIEDLFSAEDKARTIDNRSFDFSKDADQLLTNGKASLAFDYVAKHPTEIDWSGFSPLLQALTDAISHFSRRPSAGPT
;
A
#
# COMPACT_ATOMS: atom_id res chain seq x y z
N MET A 1 -9.53 12.23 -8.82
CA MET A 1 -9.95 10.96 -8.19
C MET A 1 -9.92 11.18 -6.69
N SER A 2 -11.08 11.12 -6.04
CA SER A 2 -11.15 11.15 -4.58
C SER A 2 -10.96 9.72 -4.06
N ASN A 3 -10.18 9.54 -3.00
CA ASN A 3 -9.88 8.24 -2.38
C ASN A 3 -9.96 8.40 -0.85
N ALA A 4 -9.73 7.32 -0.09
CA ALA A 4 -9.74 7.34 1.38
C ALA A 4 -9.01 8.54 1.99
N ILE A 5 -7.83 8.91 1.47
CA ILE A 5 -7.02 10.01 1.97
C ILE A 5 -7.68 11.36 1.73
N HIS A 6 -8.23 11.59 0.53
CA HIS A 6 -8.94 12.83 0.23
C HIS A 6 -10.23 12.94 1.05
N GLN A 7 -10.93 11.82 1.26
CA GLN A 7 -12.19 11.77 2.02
C GLN A 7 -11.96 11.92 3.53
N ARG A 8 -10.79 11.51 4.04
CA ARG A 8 -10.39 11.63 5.44
C ARG A 8 -9.36 12.73 5.68
N LYS A 9 -9.26 13.72 4.79
CA LYS A 9 -8.22 14.77 4.85
C LYS A 9 -8.28 15.65 6.10
N SER A 10 -9.47 15.80 6.71
CA SER A 10 -9.64 16.52 7.98
C SER A 10 -8.89 15.84 9.12
N ASP A 11 -8.87 14.51 9.10
CA ASP A 11 -8.33 13.69 10.19
C ASP A 11 -6.85 13.36 9.96
N PHE A 12 -6.44 13.30 8.69
CA PHE A 12 -5.06 13.00 8.27
C PHE A 12 -4.49 14.11 7.36
N PRO A 13 -4.38 15.36 7.84
CA PRO A 13 -3.98 16.50 7.01
C PRO A 13 -2.56 16.38 6.46
N ASN A 14 -1.68 15.64 7.14
CA ASN A 14 -0.28 15.39 6.72
C ASN A 14 -0.15 14.45 5.50
N LEU A 15 -1.22 13.74 5.12
CA LEU A 15 -1.23 12.88 3.94
C LEU A 15 -1.63 13.63 2.66
N VAL A 16 -2.04 14.88 2.79
CA VAL A 16 -2.46 15.78 1.71
C VAL A 16 -1.60 17.04 1.75
N ARG A 17 -1.41 17.67 0.60
CA ARG A 17 -0.86 19.02 0.48
C ARG A 17 -1.59 19.75 -0.62
N THR A 18 -1.59 21.07 -0.58
CA THR A 18 -2.12 21.91 -1.66
C THR A 18 -1.02 22.14 -2.69
N ASN A 19 -1.33 21.92 -3.97
CA ASN A 19 -0.41 22.23 -5.07
C ASN A 19 -0.48 23.72 -5.45
N ALA A 20 0.35 24.15 -6.41
CA ALA A 20 0.37 25.55 -6.88
C ALA A 20 -0.96 26.02 -7.49
N GLU A 21 -1.85 25.11 -7.88
CA GLU A 21 -3.18 25.41 -8.43
C GLU A 21 -4.28 25.47 -7.34
N GLY A 22 -3.91 25.37 -6.06
CA GLY A 22 -4.88 25.36 -4.96
C GLY A 22 -5.62 24.02 -4.80
N LYS A 23 -5.19 22.94 -5.46
CA LYS A 23 -5.82 21.61 -5.38
C LYS A 23 -5.14 20.74 -4.35
N ASP A 24 -5.96 20.00 -3.60
CA ASP A 24 -5.50 18.95 -2.72
C ASP A 24 -4.90 17.79 -3.52
N VAL A 25 -3.65 17.47 -3.23
CA VAL A 25 -2.89 16.35 -3.81
C VAL A 25 -2.22 15.55 -2.70
N LEU A 26 -1.85 14.29 -2.98
CA LEU A 26 -1.10 13.49 -2.01
C LEU A 26 0.22 14.17 -1.63
N SER A 27 0.57 14.15 -0.34
CA SER A 27 1.86 14.65 0.16
C SER A 27 3.02 13.72 -0.17
N PHE A 28 2.72 12.51 -0.63
CA PHE A 28 3.67 11.46 -0.99
C PHE A 28 3.44 10.94 -2.42
N GLN A 29 4.39 10.14 -2.91
CA GLN A 29 4.30 9.51 -4.22
C GLN A 29 4.00 8.02 -4.06
N LEU A 30 2.94 7.57 -4.74
CA LEU A 30 2.71 6.15 -4.93
C LEU A 30 3.69 5.63 -5.98
N PHE A 31 4.36 4.52 -5.68
CA PHE A 31 5.11 3.78 -6.69
C PHE A 31 4.11 3.17 -7.68
N LYS A 32 3.88 3.88 -8.79
CA LYS A 32 2.94 3.44 -9.83
C LYS A 32 3.56 2.28 -10.59
N TYR A 33 3.07 1.07 -10.33
CA TYR A 33 3.33 -0.07 -11.18
C TYR A 33 2.66 0.15 -12.54
N ALA A 34 3.44 0.04 -13.60
CA ALA A 34 2.94 0.23 -14.94
C ALA A 34 2.42 -1.13 -15.47
N ARG A 35 1.12 -1.42 -15.35
CA ARG A 35 0.49 -2.55 -16.06
C ARG A 35 0.11 -2.13 -17.47
N LYS A 36 0.36 -3.02 -18.44
CA LYS A 36 -0.34 -2.98 -19.72
C LYS A 36 -1.84 -3.10 -19.43
N HIS A 37 -2.61 -2.06 -19.74
CA HIS A 37 -4.06 -2.12 -19.63
C HIS A 37 -4.59 -3.05 -20.72
N HIS A 38 -5.33 -4.09 -20.35
CA HIS A 38 -5.80 -5.11 -21.31
C HIS A 38 -6.72 -4.53 -22.40
N ARG A 39 -7.29 -3.34 -22.18
CA ARG A 39 -8.16 -2.63 -23.14
C ARG A 39 -7.51 -1.45 -23.89
N LYS A 40 -6.20 -1.19 -23.73
CA LYS A 40 -5.52 -0.10 -24.46
C LYS A 40 -4.24 -0.63 -25.11
N SER A 41 -4.18 -0.57 -26.44
CA SER A 41 -3.07 -1.09 -27.25
C SER A 41 -1.77 -0.30 -27.09
N THR A 42 -1.86 0.99 -26.78
CA THR A 42 -0.70 1.88 -26.66
C THR A 42 -0.73 2.56 -25.28
N ILE A 43 0.03 2.03 -24.33
CA ILE A 43 0.35 2.75 -23.10
C ILE A 43 1.86 2.85 -23.01
N TYR A 44 2.37 4.08 -23.06
CA TYR A 44 3.73 4.40 -22.65
C TYR A 44 3.80 4.28 -21.12
N LEU A 45 4.71 3.43 -20.63
CA LEU A 45 4.80 3.04 -19.23
C LEU A 45 6.00 3.72 -18.56
N PRO A 46 5.86 4.94 -18.02
CA PRO A 46 6.90 5.49 -17.16
C PRO A 46 7.06 4.54 -15.96
N ASN A 47 8.28 4.05 -15.73
CA ASN A 47 8.72 3.19 -14.61
C ASN A 47 8.53 1.65 -14.75
N PHE A 48 8.16 1.10 -15.90
CA PHE A 48 8.13 -0.36 -16.10
C PHE A 48 9.50 -1.02 -15.91
N SER A 49 10.56 -0.36 -16.41
CA SER A 49 11.94 -0.77 -16.20
C SER A 49 12.32 -0.78 -14.73
N THR A 50 11.98 0.27 -13.97
CA THR A 50 12.24 0.34 -12.52
C THR A 50 11.50 -0.75 -11.75
N ALA A 51 10.22 -1.00 -12.06
CA ALA A 51 9.47 -2.09 -11.43
C ALA A 51 10.04 -3.48 -11.74
N LYS A 52 10.54 -3.69 -12.97
CA LYS A 52 11.20 -4.93 -13.38
C LYS A 52 12.58 -5.11 -12.73
N ILE A 53 13.36 -4.03 -12.65
CA ILE A 53 14.69 -4.00 -12.00
C ILE A 53 14.55 -4.26 -10.49
N LEU A 54 13.51 -3.72 -9.86
CA LEU A 54 13.20 -3.93 -8.45
C LEU A 54 12.54 -5.30 -8.14
N GLY A 55 12.51 -6.23 -9.12
CA GLY A 55 11.97 -7.58 -8.93
C GLY A 55 10.46 -7.64 -8.77
N ASN A 56 9.74 -6.54 -9.03
CA ASN A 56 8.32 -6.40 -8.72
C ASN A 56 7.42 -6.53 -9.97
N ALA A 57 7.82 -7.40 -10.91
CA ALA A 57 7.20 -7.51 -12.23
C ALA A 57 5.82 -8.20 -12.23
N SER A 58 5.36 -8.82 -11.13
CA SER A 58 4.05 -9.48 -11.07
C SER A 58 3.17 -9.13 -9.86
N GLY A 59 3.67 -8.33 -8.89
CA GLY A 59 2.94 -7.98 -7.65
C GLY A 59 2.85 -9.13 -6.63
N GLY A 60 2.26 -8.88 -5.46
CA GLY A 60 2.07 -9.90 -4.40
C GLY A 60 3.20 -9.94 -3.35
N GLY A 61 2.90 -10.58 -2.21
CA GLY A 61 3.79 -10.57 -1.03
C GLY A 61 5.20 -11.14 -1.24
N PRO A 62 5.41 -12.24 -2.00
CA PRO A 62 6.77 -12.74 -2.31
C PRO A 62 7.67 -11.72 -3.04
N ASN A 63 7.08 -10.94 -3.96
CA ASN A 63 7.80 -9.90 -4.67
C ASN A 63 8.16 -8.73 -3.74
N LEU A 64 7.28 -8.38 -2.80
CA LEU A 64 7.57 -7.38 -1.78
C LEU A 64 8.68 -7.85 -0.83
N ALA A 65 8.71 -9.13 -0.46
CA ALA A 65 9.78 -9.70 0.36
C ALA A 65 11.15 -9.62 -0.36
N THR A 66 11.16 -9.93 -1.66
CA THR A 66 12.35 -9.76 -2.52
C THR A 66 12.78 -8.30 -2.58
N LEU A 67 11.85 -7.37 -2.84
CA LEU A 67 12.12 -5.93 -2.87
C LEU A 67 12.79 -5.45 -1.58
N ILE A 68 12.22 -5.81 -0.42
CA ILE A 68 12.75 -5.41 0.89
C ILE A 68 14.17 -5.97 1.09
N SER A 69 14.38 -7.24 0.77
CA SER A 69 15.70 -7.89 0.91
C SER A 69 16.75 -7.26 -0.01
N THR A 70 16.41 -7.04 -1.29
CA THR A 70 17.30 -6.42 -2.27
C THR A 70 17.60 -4.97 -1.92
N TYR A 71 16.60 -4.21 -1.45
CA TYR A 71 16.85 -2.86 -0.95
C TYR A 71 17.87 -2.90 0.20
N ALA A 72 17.69 -3.80 1.18
CA ALA A 72 18.59 -3.93 2.32
C ALA A 72 20.04 -4.25 1.90
N SER A 73 20.23 -5.09 0.89
CA SER A 73 21.56 -5.47 0.39
C SER A 73 22.20 -4.38 -0.47
N GLU A 74 21.44 -3.81 -1.41
CA GLU A 74 21.95 -2.80 -2.35
C GLU A 74 22.24 -1.48 -1.66
N ARG A 75 21.40 -1.06 -0.70
CA ARG A 75 21.60 0.19 0.06
C ARG A 75 23.01 0.30 0.65
N LYS A 76 23.54 -0.81 1.19
CA LYS A 76 24.88 -0.84 1.82
C LYS A 76 26.02 -0.52 0.85
N LYS A 77 25.78 -0.63 -0.46
CA LYS A 77 26.77 -0.34 -1.51
C LYS A 77 26.77 1.13 -1.91
N PHE A 78 25.70 1.87 -1.60
CA PHE A 78 25.63 3.30 -1.88
C PHE A 78 26.32 4.09 -0.77
N ARG A 79 27.28 4.94 -1.16
CA ARG A 79 27.98 5.87 -0.25
C ARG A 79 27.26 7.21 -0.07
N ALA A 80 26.14 7.40 -0.76
CA ALA A 80 25.36 8.62 -0.71
C ALA A 80 24.59 8.74 0.62
N GLU A 81 24.21 9.96 0.96
CA GLU A 81 23.39 10.25 2.14
C GLU A 81 22.12 9.39 2.17
N PRO A 82 21.64 9.00 3.38
CA PRO A 82 20.38 8.30 3.52
C PRO A 82 19.22 9.05 2.86
N GLY A 83 18.26 8.31 2.31
CA GLY A 83 17.09 8.90 1.67
C GLY A 83 16.34 9.84 2.61
N ALA A 84 16.07 11.07 2.16
CA ALA A 84 15.45 12.14 2.96
C ALA A 84 13.96 11.92 3.28
N HIS A 85 13.36 10.84 2.77
CA HIS A 85 11.94 10.52 2.93
C HIS A 85 11.75 9.04 3.24
N PRO A 86 10.70 8.68 4.00
CA PRO A 86 10.39 7.29 4.28
C PRO A 86 9.88 6.58 3.01
N VAL A 87 10.31 5.33 2.83
CA VAL A 87 9.74 4.40 1.86
C VAL A 87 8.85 3.45 2.63
N ILE A 88 7.54 3.46 2.34
CA ILE A 88 6.55 2.66 3.08
C ILE A 88 6.00 1.58 2.16
N VAL A 89 6.12 0.32 2.60
CA VAL A 89 5.53 -0.84 1.93
C VAL A 89 4.28 -1.24 2.69
N VAL A 90 3.11 -1.06 2.06
CA VAL A 90 1.85 -1.56 2.60
C VAL A 90 1.66 -3.01 2.18
N VAL A 91 1.36 -3.90 3.13
CA VAL A 91 1.15 -5.32 2.88
C VAL A 91 -0.19 -5.78 3.42
N ASP A 92 -0.89 -6.64 2.67
CA ASP A 92 -2.00 -7.41 3.25
C ASP A 92 -1.49 -8.15 4.49
N ASN A 93 -2.35 -8.33 5.47
CA ASN A 93 -2.05 -9.03 6.70
C ASN A 93 -2.65 -10.43 6.66
N ASP A 94 -2.29 -11.17 5.62
CA ASP A 94 -2.74 -12.52 5.33
C ASP A 94 -1.54 -13.45 5.06
N ASP A 95 -1.83 -14.67 4.64
CA ASP A 95 -0.81 -15.66 4.31
C ASP A 95 0.11 -15.25 3.14
N GLY A 96 -0.35 -14.36 2.25
CA GLY A 96 0.45 -13.82 1.17
C GLY A 96 1.65 -13.00 1.66
N SER A 97 1.55 -12.41 2.86
CA SER A 97 2.59 -11.59 3.48
C SER A 97 3.58 -12.35 4.37
N LYS A 98 3.40 -13.66 4.58
CA LYS A 98 4.28 -14.49 5.44
C LYS A 98 5.77 -14.33 5.12
N GLN A 99 6.12 -14.24 3.84
CA GLN A 99 7.50 -14.06 3.40
C GLN A 99 8.05 -12.67 3.78
N VAL A 100 7.22 -11.62 3.72
CA VAL A 100 7.62 -10.27 4.15
C VAL A 100 7.95 -10.27 5.64
N PHE A 101 7.09 -10.84 6.48
CA PHE A 101 7.34 -10.94 7.93
C PHE A 101 8.56 -11.81 8.26
N SER A 102 8.82 -12.86 7.48
CA SER A 102 10.05 -13.67 7.60
C SER A 102 11.31 -12.85 7.31
N VAL A 103 11.30 -12.06 6.22
CA VAL A 103 12.39 -11.14 5.88
C VAL A 103 12.60 -10.10 6.98
N LEU A 104 11.52 -9.52 7.52
CA LEU A 104 11.61 -8.57 8.63
C LEU A 104 12.22 -9.20 9.88
N ASN A 105 11.80 -10.42 10.25
CA ASN A 105 12.38 -11.14 11.39
C ASN A 105 13.90 -11.35 11.24
N ASN A 106 14.34 -11.70 10.02
CA ASN A 106 15.75 -11.89 9.72
C ASN A 106 16.57 -10.59 9.78
N LEU A 107 15.97 -9.47 9.38
CA LEU A 107 16.61 -8.15 9.38
C LEU A 107 16.67 -7.57 10.80
N LEU A 108 15.60 -7.69 11.58
CA LEU A 108 15.46 -7.11 12.91
C LEU A 108 16.05 -7.98 14.03
N LYS A 109 16.27 -9.26 13.75
CA LYS A 109 16.62 -10.27 14.76
C LYS A 109 15.58 -10.38 15.88
N SER A 110 14.35 -9.97 15.59
CA SER A 110 13.19 -10.04 16.47
C SER A 110 11.95 -10.26 15.61
N LYS A 111 10.93 -10.90 16.19
CA LYS A 111 9.68 -11.20 15.49
C LYS A 111 8.73 -10.00 15.58
N PRO A 112 8.56 -9.18 14.53
CA PRO A 112 7.57 -8.12 14.55
C PRO A 112 6.17 -8.72 14.69
N SER A 113 5.28 -8.02 15.41
CA SER A 113 3.90 -8.42 15.54
C SER A 113 3.14 -8.12 14.25
N ARG A 114 2.18 -8.98 13.92
CA ARG A 114 1.20 -8.69 12.86
C ARG A 114 0.20 -7.61 13.27
N ASP A 115 0.18 -7.24 14.55
CA ASP A 115 -0.66 -6.16 15.09
C ASP A 115 0.07 -4.84 15.25
N ASP A 116 1.39 -4.81 14.98
CA ASP A 116 2.13 -3.56 15.02
C ASP A 116 1.58 -2.62 13.93
N PRO A 117 1.27 -1.35 14.25
CA PRO A 117 0.74 -0.41 13.26
C PRO A 117 1.74 -0.22 12.10
N PHE A 118 3.03 -0.23 12.42
CA PHE A 118 4.09 -0.25 11.43
C PHE A 118 5.33 -0.91 12.02
N VAL A 119 6.20 -1.38 11.12
CA VAL A 119 7.51 -1.93 11.44
C VAL A 119 8.57 -1.09 10.75
N HIS A 120 9.48 -0.47 11.51
CA HIS A 120 10.68 0.11 10.92
C HIS A 120 11.63 -1.03 10.54
N ALA A 121 11.84 -1.27 9.25
CA ALA A 121 12.66 -2.39 8.79
C ALA A 121 14.15 -2.08 8.89
N PHE A 122 14.59 -0.99 8.26
CA PHE A 122 15.96 -0.47 8.31
C PHE A 122 16.02 0.89 7.59
N GLY A 123 17.01 1.73 7.88
CA GLY A 123 17.22 3.00 7.17
C GLY A 123 15.95 3.86 7.11
N ASN A 124 15.51 4.21 5.91
CA ASN A 124 14.24 4.92 5.65
C ASN A 124 13.07 3.99 5.26
N LEU A 125 13.22 2.66 5.31
CA LEU A 125 12.19 1.70 4.91
C LEU A 125 11.29 1.29 6.08
N TYR A 126 9.99 1.34 5.85
CA TYR A 126 8.93 0.92 6.77
C TYR A 126 8.00 -0.09 6.09
N VAL A 127 7.42 -0.99 6.89
CA VAL A 127 6.35 -1.88 6.47
C VAL A 127 5.12 -1.58 7.30
N VAL A 128 3.97 -1.41 6.65
CA VAL A 128 2.69 -1.16 7.29
C VAL A 128 1.75 -2.31 6.91
N PRO A 129 1.43 -3.23 7.84
CA PRO A 129 0.45 -4.26 7.58
C PRO A 129 -0.96 -3.68 7.58
N VAL A 130 -1.84 -4.24 6.76
CA VAL A 130 -3.27 -3.91 6.84
C VAL A 130 -3.78 -4.27 8.25
N PRO A 131 -4.48 -3.35 8.94
CA PRO A 131 -5.01 -3.60 10.27
C PRO A 131 -5.93 -4.82 10.30
N ARG A 132 -5.72 -5.72 11.27
CA ARG A 132 -6.55 -6.94 11.37
C ARG A 132 -7.96 -6.69 11.86
N LEU A 133 -8.18 -5.62 12.63
CA LEU A 133 -9.48 -5.26 13.18
C LEU A 133 -10.18 -6.45 13.88
N GLY A 134 -9.40 -7.24 14.63
CA GLY A 134 -9.88 -8.44 15.33
C GLY A 134 -9.93 -9.73 14.49
N ARG A 135 -9.50 -9.71 13.22
CA ARG A 135 -9.48 -10.88 12.33
C ARG A 135 -8.15 -11.63 12.40
N GLU A 136 -8.14 -12.89 12.00
CA GLU A 136 -6.88 -13.66 11.89
C GLU A 136 -6.07 -13.21 10.67
N GLN A 137 -6.75 -12.97 9.55
CA GLN A 137 -6.20 -12.47 8.30
C GLN A 137 -6.98 -11.21 7.89
N ALA A 138 -6.29 -10.27 7.25
CA ALA A 138 -6.93 -9.07 6.71
C ALA A 138 -6.28 -8.65 5.39
N SER A 139 -7.12 -8.33 4.43
CA SER A 139 -6.76 -7.70 3.17
C SER A 139 -7.20 -6.24 3.16
N ILE A 140 -6.66 -5.42 2.26
CA ILE A 140 -7.12 -4.02 2.15
C ILE A 140 -8.62 -3.92 1.84
N GLU A 141 -9.20 -4.92 1.17
CA GLU A 141 -10.63 -4.97 0.90
C GLU A 141 -11.47 -5.14 2.18
N ASP A 142 -10.91 -5.69 3.26
CA ASP A 142 -11.58 -5.84 4.56
C ASP A 142 -11.74 -4.53 5.33
N LEU A 143 -11.18 -3.43 4.81
CA LEU A 143 -11.37 -2.08 5.33
C LEU A 143 -12.66 -1.42 4.80
N PHE A 144 -13.27 -1.96 3.74
CA PHE A 144 -14.58 -1.53 3.29
C PHE A 144 -15.69 -2.09 4.19
N SER A 145 -16.77 -1.31 4.33
CA SER A 145 -17.96 -1.73 5.07
C SER A 145 -18.61 -2.97 4.43
N ALA A 146 -19.42 -3.70 5.19
CA ALA A 146 -20.19 -4.82 4.64
C ALA A 146 -21.16 -4.34 3.55
N GLU A 147 -21.72 -3.14 3.70
CA GLU A 147 -22.62 -2.52 2.72
C GLU A 147 -21.89 -2.21 1.40
N ASP A 148 -20.70 -1.60 1.48
CA ASP A 148 -19.88 -1.30 0.30
C ASP A 148 -19.45 -2.56 -0.45
N LYS A 149 -19.17 -3.64 0.27
CA LYS A 149 -18.83 -4.94 -0.31
C LYS A 149 -20.05 -5.68 -0.88
N ALA A 150 -21.24 -5.41 -0.38
CA ALA A 150 -22.49 -6.02 -0.84
C ALA A 150 -23.07 -5.33 -2.08
N ARG A 151 -22.57 -4.14 -2.45
CA ARG A 151 -23.03 -3.45 -3.66
C ARG A 151 -22.70 -4.27 -4.91
N THR A 152 -23.57 -4.20 -5.90
CA THR A 152 -23.40 -4.91 -7.18
C THR A 152 -23.02 -3.92 -8.28
N ILE A 153 -22.20 -4.39 -9.23
CA ILE A 153 -21.99 -3.70 -10.52
C ILE A 153 -22.57 -4.62 -11.59
N ASP A 154 -23.43 -4.09 -12.46
CA ASP A 154 -24.10 -4.84 -13.53
C ASP A 154 -24.81 -6.12 -13.03
N ASN A 155 -25.46 -6.03 -11.86
CA ASN A 155 -26.13 -7.15 -11.16
C ASN A 155 -25.22 -8.31 -10.75
N ARG A 156 -23.90 -8.08 -10.72
CA ARG A 156 -22.91 -9.06 -10.24
C ARG A 156 -22.36 -8.64 -8.88
N SER A 157 -22.33 -9.56 -7.93
CA SER A 157 -21.73 -9.36 -6.62
C SER A 157 -20.19 -9.36 -6.70
N PHE A 158 -19.54 -8.74 -5.72
CA PHE A 158 -18.09 -8.85 -5.59
C PHE A 158 -17.70 -10.20 -4.98
N ASP A 159 -16.69 -10.84 -5.58
CA ASP A 159 -16.01 -11.99 -4.98
C ASP A 159 -14.50 -11.78 -5.11
N PHE A 160 -13.83 -11.78 -3.97
CA PHE A 160 -12.39 -11.58 -3.86
C PHE A 160 -11.63 -12.87 -3.57
N SER A 161 -12.34 -14.00 -3.50
CA SER A 161 -11.75 -15.32 -3.33
C SER A 161 -10.93 -15.73 -4.55
N LYS A 162 -10.06 -16.72 -4.37
CA LYS A 162 -9.25 -17.27 -5.46
C LYS A 162 -10.09 -18.05 -6.48
N ASP A 163 -11.26 -18.52 -6.05
CA ASP A 163 -12.15 -19.40 -6.82
C ASP A 163 -13.33 -18.62 -7.44
N ALA A 164 -13.27 -17.29 -7.41
CA ALA A 164 -14.32 -16.42 -7.94
C ALA A 164 -14.60 -16.70 -9.43
N ASP A 165 -15.87 -16.96 -9.76
CA ASP A 165 -16.31 -17.10 -11.14
C ASP A 165 -16.31 -15.72 -11.83
N GLN A 166 -15.35 -15.50 -12.73
CA GLN A 166 -15.18 -14.23 -13.43
C GLN A 166 -16.35 -13.87 -14.37
N LEU A 167 -17.22 -14.83 -14.71
CA LEU A 167 -18.43 -14.58 -15.50
C LEU A 167 -19.59 -14.08 -14.63
N LEU A 168 -19.60 -14.42 -13.34
CA LEU A 168 -20.70 -14.14 -12.43
C LEU A 168 -20.36 -13.09 -11.37
N THR A 169 -19.08 -12.81 -11.15
CA THR A 169 -18.61 -11.97 -10.03
C THR A 169 -17.69 -10.85 -10.51
N ASN A 170 -17.66 -9.77 -9.72
CA ASN A 170 -16.76 -8.65 -9.92
C ASN A 170 -15.51 -8.82 -9.05
N GLY A 171 -14.33 -8.74 -9.67
CA GLY A 171 -13.06 -8.82 -8.96
C GLY A 171 -12.57 -7.47 -8.41
N LYS A 172 -11.39 -7.50 -7.77
CA LYS A 172 -10.71 -6.33 -7.17
C LYS A 172 -10.59 -5.12 -8.12
N ALA A 173 -10.32 -5.37 -9.40
CA ALA A 173 -10.19 -4.30 -10.39
C ALA A 173 -11.52 -3.57 -10.63
N SER A 174 -12.63 -4.31 -10.72
CA SER A 174 -13.97 -3.73 -10.86
C SER A 174 -14.35 -2.94 -9.61
N LEU A 175 -14.05 -3.46 -8.41
CA LEU A 175 -14.26 -2.70 -7.17
C LEU A 175 -13.54 -1.35 -7.23
N ALA A 176 -12.25 -1.34 -7.57
CA ALA A 176 -11.44 -0.13 -7.60
C ALA A 176 -11.87 0.87 -8.68
N PHE A 177 -12.03 0.42 -9.93
CA PHE A 177 -12.24 1.31 -11.08
C PHE A 177 -13.71 1.62 -11.35
N ASP A 178 -14.60 0.65 -11.12
CA ASP A 178 -16.00 0.76 -11.51
C ASP A 178 -16.91 1.17 -10.37
N TYR A 179 -16.51 0.94 -9.12
CA TYR A 179 -17.25 1.39 -7.94
C TYR A 179 -16.52 2.51 -7.18
N VAL A 180 -15.36 2.21 -6.58
CA VAL A 180 -14.64 3.14 -5.69
C VAL A 180 -14.30 4.46 -6.36
N ALA A 181 -13.78 4.42 -7.60
CA ALA A 181 -13.41 5.63 -8.31
C ALA A 181 -14.62 6.51 -8.72
N LYS A 182 -15.82 5.91 -8.86
CA LYS A 182 -17.04 6.59 -9.33
C LYS A 182 -17.93 7.08 -8.18
N HIS A 183 -17.92 6.38 -7.04
CA HIS A 183 -18.77 6.66 -5.88
C HIS A 183 -18.00 7.03 -4.60
N PRO A 184 -16.94 7.84 -4.65
CA PRO A 184 -16.06 8.01 -3.50
C PRO A 184 -16.72 8.77 -2.33
N THR A 185 -17.83 9.47 -2.54
CA THR A 185 -18.59 10.16 -1.49
C THR A 185 -19.68 9.31 -0.85
N GLU A 186 -20.00 8.15 -1.46
CA GLU A 186 -21.03 7.24 -0.97
C GLU A 186 -20.45 6.09 -0.14
N ILE A 187 -19.12 5.93 -0.16
CA ILE A 187 -18.39 4.89 0.55
C ILE A 187 -18.11 5.32 1.97
N ASP A 188 -18.28 4.39 2.92
CA ASP A 188 -17.78 4.60 4.28
C ASP A 188 -16.26 4.35 4.34
N TRP A 189 -15.50 5.42 4.57
CA TRP A 189 -14.04 5.38 4.68
C TRP A 189 -13.55 5.15 6.12
N SER A 190 -14.46 4.97 7.09
CA SER A 190 -14.11 4.82 8.51
C SER A 190 -13.15 3.66 8.77
N GLY A 191 -13.34 2.53 8.07
CA GLY A 191 -12.49 1.35 8.19
C GLY A 191 -11.03 1.58 7.75
N PHE A 192 -10.75 2.61 6.95
CA PHE A 192 -9.38 2.95 6.54
C PHE A 192 -8.60 3.75 7.58
N SER A 193 -9.28 4.32 8.59
CA SER A 193 -8.66 5.22 9.57
C SER A 193 -7.44 4.60 10.27
N PRO A 194 -7.47 3.33 10.74
CA PRO A 194 -6.31 2.74 11.40
C PRO A 194 -5.11 2.57 10.46
N LEU A 195 -5.34 2.30 9.17
CA LEU A 195 -4.28 2.22 8.17
C LEU A 195 -3.70 3.61 7.88
N LEU A 196 -4.54 4.63 7.72
CA LEU A 196 -4.09 6.01 7.48
C LEU A 196 -3.33 6.59 8.69
N GLN A 197 -3.75 6.23 9.90
CA GLN A 197 -3.02 6.55 11.13
C GLN A 197 -1.65 5.89 11.13
N ALA A 198 -1.55 4.59 10.82
CA ALA A 198 -0.28 3.89 10.74
C ALA A 198 0.70 4.51 9.72
N LEU A 199 0.20 4.97 8.56
CA LEU A 199 1.01 5.71 7.58
C LEU A 199 1.54 7.02 8.18
N THR A 200 0.67 7.77 8.87
CA THR A 200 1.02 9.01 9.56
C THR A 200 2.06 8.79 10.65
N ASP A 201 1.92 7.71 11.42
CA ASP A 201 2.84 7.36 12.50
C ASP A 201 4.21 6.95 11.94
N ALA A 202 4.25 6.19 10.84
CA ALA A 202 5.49 5.83 10.17
C ALA A 202 6.24 7.06 9.63
N ILE A 203 5.51 8.00 9.01
CA ILE A 203 6.08 9.28 8.53
C ILE A 203 6.62 10.10 9.71
N SER A 204 5.82 10.22 10.77
CA SER A 204 6.19 10.99 11.97
C SER A 204 7.39 10.37 12.70
N HIS A 205 7.43 9.05 12.81
CA HIS A 205 8.55 8.31 13.36
C HIS A 205 9.82 8.58 12.56
N PHE A 206 9.74 8.56 11.22
CA PHE A 206 10.89 8.90 10.38
C PHE A 206 11.39 10.34 10.61
N SER A 207 10.49 11.33 10.63
CA SER A 207 10.85 12.75 10.80
C SER A 207 11.51 13.06 12.15
N ARG A 208 11.25 12.27 13.19
CA ARG A 208 11.85 12.44 14.53
C ARG A 208 13.22 11.80 14.67
N ARG A 209 13.65 10.99 13.70
CA ARG A 209 14.95 10.33 13.77
C ARG A 209 16.06 11.33 13.47
N PRO A 210 17.16 11.32 14.23
CA PRO A 210 18.36 12.01 13.81
C PRO A 210 18.75 11.52 12.41
N SER A 211 19.17 12.42 11.53
CA SER A 211 19.83 12.04 10.28
C SER A 211 20.97 11.09 10.65
N ALA A 212 20.86 9.82 10.27
CA ALA A 212 21.89 8.85 10.55
C ALA A 212 23.15 9.32 9.83
N GLY A 213 24.11 9.86 10.58
CA GLY A 213 25.43 10.15 10.06
C GLY A 213 26.05 8.87 9.48
N PRO A 214 26.97 8.99 8.52
CA PRO A 214 27.57 7.82 7.86
C PRO A 214 28.24 6.92 8.91
N THR A 215 27.77 5.68 9.02
CA THR A 215 28.47 4.57 9.71
C THR A 215 29.27 3.78 8.71
#